data_AF-A0A0M6YDF0-F1
#
_entry.id   AF-A0A0M6YDF0-F1
#
_cell.length_a   1.000
_cell.length_b   1.000
_cell.length_c   1.000
_cell.angle_alpha   90.00
_cell.angle_beta   90.00
_cell.angle_gamma   90.00
#
_symmetry.space_group_name_H-M   'P 1'
#
loop_
_entity.id
_entity.type
_entity.pdbx_description
1 polymer ?
#
loop_
_entity_poly.entity_id
_entity_poly.type
_entity_poly.pdbx_seq_one_letter_code
_entity_poly.pdbx_strand_id
1 'polypeptide(L)'
;MNIRVSNRVAAGLAAGLCLSVVAGCNTSSNQTPTAGAVRSSGETAPTDLQLLCASKAAEELQVTGGNVLPVSSMPSGENAYQVNLTFDGGQAVCVIDEAGTVQSINRV
;
A
#
# COMPACT_ATOMS: atom_id res chain seq x y z
N MET A 1 -38.50 -36.81 -12.26
CA MET A 1 -38.44 -38.19 -11.71
C MET A 1 -36.98 -38.63 -11.74
N ASN A 2 -36.32 -38.74 -10.58
CA ASN A 2 -34.90 -39.05 -10.44
C ASN A 2 -34.61 -40.54 -10.65
N ILE A 3 -33.62 -40.91 -11.47
CA ILE A 3 -33.18 -42.31 -11.65
C ILE A 3 -31.73 -42.49 -11.16
N ARG A 4 -31.67 -43.03 -9.93
CA ARG A 4 -30.82 -44.09 -9.35
C ARG A 4 -29.42 -44.29 -9.95
N VAL A 5 -28.42 -43.94 -9.13
CA VAL A 5 -27.06 -44.49 -9.11
C VAL A 5 -27.07 -46.01 -8.93
N SER A 6 -26.21 -46.72 -9.67
CA SER A 6 -25.68 -48.01 -9.23
C SER A 6 -24.26 -48.24 -9.71
N ASN A 7 -23.38 -47.96 -8.75
CA ASN A 7 -22.00 -48.38 -8.57
C ASN A 7 -21.73 -49.81 -9.05
N ARG A 8 -20.88 -49.96 -10.08
CA ARG A 8 -20.13 -51.20 -10.33
C ARG A 8 -18.64 -50.88 -10.34
N VAL A 9 -18.03 -51.06 -9.18
CA VAL A 9 -16.59 -51.09 -9.01
C VAL A 9 -16.11 -52.41 -9.62
N ALA A 10 -15.33 -52.33 -10.70
CA ALA A 10 -14.47 -53.42 -11.12
C ALA A 10 -13.18 -52.80 -11.65
N ALA A 11 -12.20 -52.77 -10.75
CA ALA A 11 -10.83 -52.41 -11.04
C ALA A 11 -10.25 -53.37 -12.09
N GLY A 12 -9.61 -52.82 -13.12
CA GLY A 12 -8.84 -53.55 -14.10
C GLY A 12 -7.72 -52.66 -14.61
N LEU A 13 -6.50 -52.94 -14.16
CA LEU A 13 -5.26 -52.28 -14.57
C LEU A 13 -5.11 -52.29 -16.09
N ALA A 14 -4.95 -51.12 -16.70
CA ALA A 14 -4.33 -50.98 -18.01
C ALA A 14 -3.40 -49.77 -17.98
N ALA A 15 -2.11 -50.08 -18.05
CA ALA A 15 -1.02 -49.13 -18.19
C ALA A 15 -1.23 -48.23 -19.42
N GLY A 16 -1.02 -46.93 -19.24
CA GLY A 16 -1.02 -45.95 -20.31
C GLY A 16 -0.29 -44.70 -19.86
N LEU A 17 1.02 -44.69 -20.10
CA LEU A 17 1.89 -43.52 -19.94
C LEU A 17 1.31 -42.30 -20.67
N CYS A 18 0.97 -41.25 -19.94
CA CYS A 18 0.94 -39.89 -20.47
C CYS A 18 1.55 -38.95 -19.45
N LEU A 19 2.77 -38.51 -19.75
CA LEU A 19 3.49 -37.41 -19.13
C LEU A 19 2.63 -36.14 -19.12
N SER A 20 2.41 -35.59 -17.94
CA SER A 20 2.20 -34.15 -17.79
C SER A 20 2.71 -33.72 -16.41
N VAL A 21 4.03 -33.54 -16.35
CA VAL A 21 4.71 -32.72 -15.34
C VAL A 21 4.21 -31.28 -15.48
N VAL A 22 3.14 -30.94 -14.77
CA VAL A 22 2.90 -29.54 -14.41
C VAL A 22 3.80 -29.28 -13.20
N ALA A 23 5.03 -28.87 -13.50
CA ALA A 23 5.90 -28.18 -12.57
C ALA A 23 5.19 -26.87 -12.16
N GLY A 24 4.32 -26.96 -11.16
CA GLY A 24 3.76 -25.80 -10.49
C GLY A 24 4.90 -25.05 -9.81
N CYS A 25 5.18 -23.85 -10.31
CA CYS A 25 5.98 -22.77 -9.74
C CYS A 25 7.09 -23.20 -8.75
N ASN A 26 8.31 -23.32 -9.27
CA ASN A 26 9.51 -23.15 -8.46
C ASN A 26 9.55 -21.70 -7.94
N THR A 27 9.04 -21.45 -6.74
CA THR A 27 9.46 -20.26 -5.97
C THR A 27 10.85 -20.54 -5.40
N SER A 28 11.82 -20.64 -6.31
CA SER A 28 13.24 -20.53 -5.99
C SER A 28 13.76 -19.21 -6.56
N SER A 29 12.99 -18.14 -6.38
CA SER A 29 13.56 -16.81 -6.29
C SER A 29 14.07 -16.65 -4.86
N ASN A 30 15.26 -17.21 -4.61
CA ASN A 30 16.15 -16.74 -3.55
C ASN A 30 16.63 -15.32 -3.91
N GLN A 31 15.70 -14.40 -4.11
CA GLN A 31 15.93 -12.97 -4.10
C GLN A 31 15.93 -12.58 -2.63
N THR A 32 17.00 -12.96 -1.92
CA THR A 32 17.41 -12.23 -0.73
C THR A 32 17.40 -10.76 -1.16
N PRO A 33 16.61 -9.88 -0.52
CA PRO A 33 16.64 -8.46 -0.85
C PRO A 33 18.10 -8.03 -0.84
N THR A 34 18.60 -7.53 -1.98
CA THR A 34 19.98 -7.00 -2.04
C THR A 34 20.14 -6.03 -0.87
N ALA A 35 21.13 -6.28 -0.02
CA ALA A 35 21.53 -5.35 1.02
C ALA A 35 21.87 -4.02 0.31
N GLY A 36 20.97 -3.05 0.42
CA GLY A 36 20.91 -1.90 -0.49
C GLY A 36 19.50 -1.53 -0.94
N ALA A 37 18.46 -2.29 -0.57
CA ALA A 37 17.13 -1.71 -0.46
C ALA A 37 17.25 -0.51 0.49
N VAL A 38 17.18 0.71 -0.05
CA VAL A 38 17.09 1.96 0.71
C VAL A 38 15.75 1.90 1.44
N ARG A 39 15.70 1.15 2.55
CA ARG A 39 14.68 1.36 3.56
C ARG A 39 15.01 2.75 4.05
N SER A 40 14.21 3.74 3.64
CA SER A 40 14.25 5.04 4.27
C SER A 40 14.01 4.79 5.75
N SER A 41 15.10 4.74 6.52
CA SER A 41 15.10 4.73 7.98
C SER A 41 14.85 6.14 8.51
N GLY A 42 14.39 7.05 7.65
CA GLY A 42 13.88 8.34 8.06
C GLY A 42 12.52 8.14 8.68
N GLU A 43 12.39 8.55 9.94
CA GLU A 43 11.12 8.64 10.67
C GLU A 43 10.09 9.36 9.80
N THR A 44 9.23 8.57 9.17
CA THR A 44 8.21 9.04 8.24
C THR A 44 6.91 9.08 9.02
N ALA A 45 6.15 10.16 8.89
CA ALA A 45 4.88 10.29 9.60
C ALA A 45 3.99 9.06 9.34
N PRO A 46 3.29 8.52 10.34
CA PRO A 46 2.28 7.49 10.11
C PRO A 46 1.29 7.92 9.03
N THR A 47 0.85 6.99 8.19
CA THR A 47 -0.09 7.28 7.08
C THR A 47 -1.33 8.04 7.56
N ASP A 48 -1.82 7.75 8.76
CA ASP A 48 -2.96 8.43 9.36
C ASP A 48 -2.74 9.94 9.52
N LEU A 49 -1.59 10.35 10.07
CA LEU A 49 -1.21 11.75 10.20
C LEU A 49 -1.03 12.44 8.85
N GLN A 50 -0.53 11.71 7.85
CA GLN A 50 -0.40 12.25 6.49
C GLN A 50 -1.77 12.54 5.86
N LEU A 51 -2.73 11.62 6.01
CA LEU A 51 -4.09 11.80 5.51
C LEU A 51 -4.85 12.88 6.29
N LEU A 52 -4.61 13.01 7.59
CA LEU A 52 -5.16 14.08 8.42
C LEU A 52 -4.62 15.46 8.00
N CYS A 53 -3.31 15.56 7.71
CA CYS A 53 -2.73 16.77 7.16
C CYS A 53 -3.34 17.13 5.79
N ALA A 54 -3.53 16.13 4.92
CA ALA A 54 -4.11 16.33 3.60
C ALA A 54 -5.57 16.82 3.67
N SER A 55 -6.39 16.24 4.53
CA SER A 55 -7.78 16.66 4.72
C SER A 55 -7.87 18.08 5.28
N LYS A 56 -7.04 18.41 6.29
CA LYS A 56 -6.99 19.76 6.86
C LYS A 56 -6.49 20.81 5.88
N ALA A 57 -5.48 20.48 5.09
CA ALA A 57 -5.01 21.38 4.03
C ALA A 57 -6.06 21.59 2.94
N ALA A 58 -6.89 20.58 2.62
CA ALA A 58 -8.00 20.75 1.68
C ALA A 58 -9.04 21.75 2.20
N GLU A 59 -9.37 21.69 3.49
CA GLU A 59 -10.28 22.62 4.17
C GLU A 59 -9.71 24.06 4.16
N GLU A 60 -8.48 24.25 4.65
CA GLU A 60 -7.84 25.57 4.80
C GLU A 60 -7.53 26.24 3.46
N LEU A 61 -7.08 25.47 2.46
CA LEU A 61 -6.75 26.00 1.14
C LEU A 61 -7.97 26.11 0.22
N GLN A 62 -9.17 25.77 0.72
CA GLN A 62 -10.46 25.81 0.02
C GLN A 62 -10.41 25.10 -1.35
N VAL A 63 -9.70 23.98 -1.42
CA VAL A 63 -9.51 23.23 -2.67
C VAL A 63 -10.84 22.57 -3.03
N THR A 64 -11.58 23.19 -3.94
CA THR A 64 -12.93 22.75 -4.31
C THR A 64 -12.82 21.61 -5.32
N GLY A 65 -12.90 20.37 -4.84
CA GLY A 65 -13.00 19.17 -5.70
C GLY A 65 -11.68 18.57 -6.20
N GLY A 66 -10.54 19.15 -5.86
CA GLY A 66 -9.21 18.58 -6.11
C GLY A 66 -8.73 17.77 -4.91
N ASN A 67 -8.26 16.54 -5.14
CA ASN A 67 -7.68 15.73 -4.07
C ASN A 67 -6.36 16.36 -3.62
N VAL A 68 -6.25 16.69 -2.34
CA VAL A 68 -4.96 17.00 -1.72
C VAL A 68 -4.26 15.68 -1.41
N LEU A 69 -3.11 15.44 -2.04
CA LEU A 69 -2.37 14.19 -1.91
C LEU A 69 -1.04 14.41 -1.16
N PRO A 70 -0.72 13.58 -0.16
CA PRO A 70 0.63 13.52 0.40
C PRO A 70 1.62 13.05 -0.67
N VAL A 71 2.68 13.84 -0.87
CA VAL A 71 3.77 13.54 -1.80
C VAL A 71 4.96 12.95 -1.06
N SER A 72 5.30 13.56 0.07
CA SER A 72 6.40 13.13 0.94
C SER A 72 6.15 13.60 2.36
N SER A 73 6.64 12.88 3.35
CA SER A 73 6.71 13.35 4.72
C SER A 73 8.12 13.21 5.27
N MET A 74 8.46 14.07 6.21
CA MET A 74 9.76 14.10 6.87
C MET A 74 9.58 14.57 8.32
N PRO A 75 10.46 14.17 9.26
CA PRO A 75 10.38 14.66 10.62
C PRO A 75 10.70 16.15 10.66
N SER A 76 9.99 16.89 11.50
CA SER A 76 10.10 18.33 11.67
C SER A 76 10.16 18.65 13.16
N GLY A 77 11.39 18.70 13.71
CA GLY A 77 11.61 18.86 15.15
C GLY A 77 11.51 17.53 15.92
N GLU A 78 11.36 17.61 17.25
CA GLU A 78 11.40 16.42 18.13
C GLU A 78 10.11 15.59 18.14
N ASN A 79 8.93 16.20 17.93
CA ASN A 79 7.62 15.53 18.03
C ASN A 79 6.63 16.00 16.96
N ALA A 80 7.14 16.36 15.78
CA ALA A 80 6.30 16.77 14.68
C ALA A 80 6.84 16.28 13.34
N TYR A 81 5.95 16.23 12.38
CA TYR A 81 6.20 15.79 11.02
C TYR A 81 5.75 16.87 10.05
N GLN A 82 6.57 17.09 9.04
CA GLN A 82 6.23 17.90 7.89
C GLN A 82 5.75 16.98 6.77
N VAL A 83 4.53 17.22 6.30
CA VAL A 83 3.91 16.54 5.17
C VAL A 83 3.80 17.51 4.01
N ASN A 84 4.51 17.22 2.93
CA ASN A 84 4.38 17.94 1.68
C ASN A 84 3.18 17.38 0.92
N LEU A 85 2.29 18.28 0.53
CA LEU A 85 1.01 18.01 -0.09
C LEU A 85 0.99 18.64 -1.49
N THR A 86 0.35 17.98 -2.43
CA THR A 86 0.08 18.53 -3.77
C THR A 86 -1.43 18.57 -4.00
N PHE A 87 -1.89 19.57 -4.75
CA PHE A 87 -3.29 19.71 -5.11
C PHE A 87 -3.42 20.44 -6.46
N ASP A 88 -4.63 20.46 -7.01
CA ASP A 88 -4.97 21.19 -8.24
C ASP A 88 -4.85 22.71 -8.00
N GLY A 89 -3.63 23.22 -8.05
CA GLY A 89 -3.32 24.63 -7.79
C GLY A 89 -1.96 24.89 -7.14
N GLY A 90 -1.19 23.85 -6.79
CA GLY A 90 0.18 24.01 -6.31
C GLY A 90 0.57 22.95 -5.27
N GLN A 91 1.58 23.31 -4.48
CA GLN A 91 2.06 22.51 -3.37
C GLN A 91 1.77 23.24 -2.05
N ALA A 92 1.65 22.47 -0.98
CA ALA A 92 1.54 22.98 0.37
C ALA A 92 2.34 22.11 1.32
N VAL A 93 2.71 22.69 2.44
CA VAL A 93 3.44 22.05 3.52
C VAL A 93 2.58 22.12 4.75
N CYS A 94 2.27 20.96 5.31
CA CYS A 94 1.50 20.83 6.53
C CYS A 94 2.42 20.27 7.63
N VAL A 95 2.47 20.95 8.77
CA VAL A 95 3.23 20.50 9.95
C VAL A 95 2.24 20.00 10.98
N ILE A 96 2.41 18.75 11.41
CA ILE A 96 1.52 18.05 12.33
C ILE A 96 2.33 17.42 13.46
N ASP A 97 1.86 17.50 14.70
CA ASP A 97 2.51 16.82 15.82
C ASP A 97 2.17 15.31 15.86
N GLU A 98 2.83 14.55 16.74
CA GLU A 98 2.52 13.11 16.91
C GLU A 98 1.13 12.86 17.52
N ALA A 99 0.51 13.89 18.11
CA ALA A 99 -0.84 13.82 18.67
C ALA A 99 -1.95 14.06 17.63
N GLY A 100 -1.58 14.39 16.38
CA GLY A 100 -2.53 14.69 15.30
C GLY A 100 -3.02 16.14 15.26
N THR A 101 -2.36 17.06 15.96
CA THR A 101 -2.65 18.49 15.91
C THR A 101 -1.88 19.13 14.76
N VAL A 102 -2.60 19.74 13.81
CA VAL A 102 -2.00 20.53 12.74
C VAL A 102 -1.53 21.86 13.31
N GLN A 103 -0.23 22.11 13.26
CA GLN A 103 0.42 23.31 13.77
C GLN A 103 0.42 24.44 12.74
N SER A 104 0.59 24.10 11.46
CA SER A 104 0.60 25.07 10.37
C SER A 104 0.37 24.42 9.02
N ILE A 105 -0.31 25.15 8.11
CA ILE A 105 -0.45 24.81 6.70
C ILE A 105 0.01 26.01 5.87
N ASN A 106 1.07 25.84 5.11
CA ASN A 106 1.64 26.88 4.28
C ASN A 106 1.61 26.46 2.81
N ARG A 107 1.13 27.32 1.92
CA ARG A 107 1.26 27.12 0.48
C ARG A 107 2.71 27.42 0.06
N VAL A 108 3.23 26.62 -0.87
CA VAL A 108 4.53 26.81 -1.54
C VAL A 108 4.28 27.42 -2.91
#